data_AF-A0A957EHQ8-F1
#
_entry.id   AF-A0A957EHQ8-F1
#
_cell.length_a   1.000
_cell.length_b   1.000
_cell.length_c   1.000
_cell.angle_alpha   90.00
_cell.angle_beta   90.00
_cell.angle_gamma   90.00
#
_symmetry.space_group_name_H-M   'P 1'
#
loop_
_entity.id
_entity.type
_entity.pdbx_description
1 polymer ?
#
loop_
_entity_poly.entity_id
_entity_poly.type
_entity_poly.pdbx_seq_one_letter_code
_entity_poly.pdbx_strand_id
1 'polypeptide(L)'
;MRLATAFDEIAPLNDPRVRNNPGYLVIILLSRVITNLGSLEFINPKTIERLYAGDLSYLQDFYQRINQNGHSRLHVNCPFCSEAFEVETASLGG
;
A
#
# COMPACT_ATOMS: atom_id res chain seq x y z
N MET A 1 -2.78 1.78 7.52
CA MET A 1 -1.58 2.19 6.78
C MET A 1 -1.54 3.72 6.76
N ARG A 2 -0.37 4.34 6.85
CA ARG A 2 -0.19 5.79 6.71
C ARG A 2 0.39 6.14 5.34
N LEU A 3 0.29 7.41 4.94
CA LEU A 3 1.03 7.94 3.79
C LEU A 3 2.53 7.73 4.00
N ALA A 4 3.19 7.26 2.94
CA ALA A 4 4.62 7.13 2.85
C ALA A 4 5.26 8.52 2.74
N THR A 5 6.32 8.71 3.49
CA THR A 5 7.17 9.89 3.32
C THR A 5 8.23 9.58 2.27
N ALA A 6 8.84 10.62 1.69
CA ALA A 6 10.01 10.44 0.83
C ALA A 6 11.12 9.63 1.53
N PHE A 7 11.26 9.76 2.86
CA PHE A 7 12.21 8.98 3.63
C PHE A 7 11.89 7.48 3.65
N ASP A 8 10.62 7.09 3.69
CA ASP A 8 10.23 5.68 3.64
C ASP A 8 10.57 5.03 2.30
N GLU A 9 10.57 5.81 1.21
CA GLU A 9 10.90 5.34 -0.14
C GLU A 9 12.42 5.18 -0.33
N ILE A 10 13.22 6.11 0.18
CA ILE A 10 14.68 6.10 -0.06
C ILE A 10 15.48 5.34 1.00
N ALA A 11 15.05 5.33 2.26
CA ALA A 11 15.81 4.71 3.34
C ALA A 11 16.07 3.21 3.12
N PRO A 12 15.10 2.41 2.63
CA PRO A 12 15.31 0.97 2.40
C PRO A 12 16.33 0.65 1.29
N LEU A 13 16.62 1.58 0.38
CA LEU A 13 17.55 1.34 -0.74
C LEU A 13 18.98 1.05 -0.27
N ASN A 14 19.32 1.48 0.95
CA ASN A 14 20.61 1.20 1.57
C ASN A 14 20.65 -0.16 2.31
N ASP A 15 19.51 -0.83 2.51
CA ASP A 15 19.48 -2.13 3.19
C ASP A 15 20.18 -3.20 2.32
N PRO A 16 21.15 -3.96 2.87
CA PRO A 16 21.87 -4.98 2.12
C PRO A 16 20.96 -6.02 1.45
N ARG A 17 19.80 -6.33 2.04
CA ARG A 17 18.84 -7.27 1.47
C ARG A 17 18.18 -6.72 0.21
N VAL A 18 17.88 -5.42 0.19
CA VAL A 18 17.34 -4.73 -0.99
C VAL A 18 18.39 -4.62 -2.08
N ARG A 19 19.65 -4.33 -1.72
CA ARG A 19 20.75 -4.28 -2.70
C ARG A 19 21.00 -5.63 -3.37
N ASN A 20 20.91 -6.73 -2.60
CA ASN A 20 21.05 -8.09 -3.16
C ASN A 20 19.81 -8.55 -3.91
N ASN A 21 18.62 -8.13 -3.47
CA ASN A 21 17.34 -8.48 -4.08
C ASN A 21 16.42 -7.25 -4.08
N PRO A 22 16.31 -6.52 -5.21
CA PRO A 22 15.46 -5.34 -5.31
C PRO A 22 13.99 -5.62 -4.96
N GLY A 23 13.51 -6.85 -5.15
CA GLY A 23 12.15 -7.25 -4.76
C GLY A 23 11.90 -7.17 -3.25
N TYR A 24 12.94 -7.17 -2.41
CA TYR A 24 12.81 -7.03 -0.97
C TYR A 24 12.44 -5.61 -0.53
N LEU A 25 12.53 -4.62 -1.43
CA LEU A 25 12.13 -3.24 -1.16
C LEU A 25 10.68 -3.16 -0.67
N VAL A 26 9.76 -3.86 -1.33
CA VAL A 26 8.32 -3.82 -0.98
C VAL A 26 8.07 -4.34 0.43
N ILE A 27 8.85 -5.34 0.87
CA ILE A 27 8.73 -5.94 2.20
C ILE A 27 9.10 -4.91 3.28
N ILE A 28 10.23 -4.23 3.12
CA ILE A 28 10.67 -3.20 4.06
C ILE A 28 9.72 -2.02 4.03
N LEU A 29 9.34 -1.55 2.83
CA LEU A 29 8.43 -0.43 2.65
C LEU A 29 7.10 -0.66 3.37
N LEU A 30 6.42 -1.77 3.09
CA LEU A 30 5.15 -2.13 3.72
C LEU A 30 5.29 -2.23 5.24
N SER A 31 6.37 -2.81 5.75
CA SER A 31 6.59 -2.92 7.20
C SER A 31 6.69 -1.57 7.92
N ARG A 32 7.05 -0.48 7.22
CA ARG A 32 7.22 0.86 7.80
C ARG A 32 5.95 1.71 7.77
N VAL A 33 5.06 1.44 6.82
CA VAL A 33 3.87 2.27 6.55
C VAL A 33 2.57 1.61 7.03
N ILE A 34 2.55 0.30 7.20
CA ILE A 34 1.41 -0.39 7.82
C ILE A 34 1.39 -0.04 9.31
N THR A 35 0.32 0.62 9.74
CA THR A 35 0.14 1.08 11.12
C THR A 35 -0.59 0.07 12.01
N ASN A 36 -1.41 -0.79 11.41
CA ASN A 36 -2.12 -1.88 12.07
C ASN A 36 -2.42 -2.96 11.03
N LEU A 37 -2.34 -4.23 11.44
CA LEU A 37 -2.71 -5.39 10.63
C LEU A 37 -3.38 -6.42 11.55
N GLY A 38 -4.69 -6.29 11.72
CA GLY A 38 -5.48 -7.15 12.61
C GLY A 38 -5.03 -6.99 14.07
N SER A 39 -4.80 -8.12 14.74
CA SER A 39 -4.37 -8.17 16.15
C SER A 39 -2.85 -8.17 16.33
N LEU A 40 -2.07 -7.97 15.27
CA LEU A 40 -0.61 -8.01 15.36
C LEU A 40 -0.07 -6.78 16.10
N GLU A 41 0.66 -7.02 17.19
CA GLU A 41 1.29 -5.97 17.98
C GLU A 41 2.49 -5.33 17.27
N PHE A 42 3.26 -6.14 16.52
CA PHE A 42 4.47 -5.68 15.84
C PHE A 42 4.46 -6.09 14.37
N ILE A 43 4.60 -5.09 13.50
CA ILE A 43 4.70 -5.26 12.06
C ILE A 43 6.13 -4.98 11.66
N ASN A 44 6.86 -6.02 11.32
CA ASN A 44 8.26 -5.94 10.91
C ASN A 44 8.44 -6.69 9.57
N PRO A 45 9.61 -6.61 8.91
CA PRO A 45 9.83 -7.29 7.62
C PRO A 45 9.52 -8.79 7.66
N LYS A 46 9.82 -9.49 8.76
CA LYS A 46 9.52 -10.94 8.89
C LYS A 46 8.01 -11.22 8.94
N THR A 47 7.21 -10.29 9.45
CA THR A 47 5.75 -10.40 9.39
C THR A 47 5.28 -10.39 7.94
N ILE A 48 5.79 -9.44 7.14
CA ILE A 48 5.40 -9.27 5.74
C ILE A 48 5.91 -10.42 4.86
N GLU A 49 7.11 -10.94 5.12
CA GLU A 49 7.67 -12.12 4.43
C GLU A 49 6.79 -13.38 4.54
N ARG A 50 6.01 -13.50 5.61
CA ARG A 50 5.21 -14.70 5.91
C ARG A 50 3.77 -14.61 5.42
N LEU A 51 3.41 -13.51 4.76
CA LEU A 51 2.11 -13.37 4.12
C LEU A 51 1.98 -14.32 2.94
N TYR A 52 0.76 -14.76 2.65
CA TYR A 52 0.50 -15.44 1.39
C TYR A 52 0.72 -14.47 0.24
N ALA A 53 1.10 -14.99 -0.93
CA ALA A 53 1.40 -14.15 -2.10
C ALA A 53 0.22 -13.22 -2.46
N GLY A 54 -1.02 -13.72 -2.38
CA GLY A 54 -2.21 -12.89 -2.61
C GLY A 54 -2.39 -11.75 -1.62
N ASP A 55 -2.08 -11.99 -0.34
CA ASP A 55 -2.17 -10.94 0.70
C ASP A 55 -1.10 -9.87 0.49
N LEU A 56 0.12 -10.28 0.13
CA LEU A 56 1.20 -9.35 -0.20
C LEU A 56 0.83 -8.48 -1.39
N SER A 57 0.30 -9.07 -2.46
CA SER A 57 -0.19 -8.33 -3.63
C SER A 57 -1.30 -7.35 -3.27
N TYR A 58 -2.27 -7.77 -2.45
CA TYR A 58 -3.33 -6.89 -1.98
C TYR A 58 -2.77 -5.67 -1.21
N LEU A 59 -1.82 -5.88 -0.30
CA LEU A 59 -1.22 -4.78 0.47
C LEU A 59 -0.36 -3.86 -0.41
N GLN A 60 0.29 -4.38 -1.44
CA GLN A 60 1.02 -3.59 -2.42
C GLN A 60 0.08 -2.70 -3.25
N ASP A 61 -1.05 -3.23 -3.71
CA ASP A 61 -2.06 -2.47 -4.43
C ASP A 61 -2.69 -1.39 -3.51
N PHE A 62 -2.96 -1.74 -2.26
CA PHE A 62 -3.49 -0.82 -1.26
C PHE A 62 -2.50 0.32 -0.97
N TYR A 63 -1.21 0.01 -0.88
CA TYR A 63 -0.14 1.00 -0.77
C TYR A 63 -0.14 1.99 -1.94
N GLN A 64 -0.24 1.49 -3.18
CA GLN A 64 -0.27 2.34 -4.37
C GLN A 64 -1.49 3.26 -4.36
N ARG A 65 -2.68 2.74 -4.03
CA ARG A 65 -3.91 3.55 -3.95
C ARG A 65 -3.78 4.68 -2.95
N ILE A 66 -3.21 4.43 -1.78
CA ILE A 66 -3.01 5.45 -0.74
C ILE A 66 -2.00 6.51 -1.19
N ASN A 67 -0.88 6.11 -1.79
CA ASN A 67 0.27 7.00 -1.99
C ASN A 67 0.36 7.67 -3.36
N GLN A 68 -0.30 7.10 -4.38
CA GLN A 68 -0.22 7.61 -5.76
C GLN A 68 -1.49 8.35 -6.17
N ASN A 69 -2.66 7.94 -5.65
CA ASN A 69 -3.93 8.49 -6.13
C ASN A 69 -4.45 9.66 -5.30
N GLY A 70 -3.91 9.94 -4.11
CA GLY A 70 -4.25 11.09 -3.24
C GLY A 70 -5.71 11.13 -2.73
N HIS A 71 -6.63 10.48 -3.44
CA HIS A 71 -8.03 10.29 -3.19
C HIS A 71 -8.44 8.95 -3.84
N SER A 72 -9.31 8.18 -3.19
CA SER A 72 -9.94 7.00 -3.80
C SER A 72 -11.04 7.45 -4.79
N ARG A 73 -10.66 8.27 -5.77
CA ARG A 73 -11.55 8.79 -6.81
C ARG A 73 -11.57 7.82 -7.98
N LEU A 74 -12.73 7.24 -8.25
CA LEU A 74 -12.98 6.46 -9.45
C LEU A 74 -13.61 7.37 -10.49
N HIS A 75 -13.04 7.41 -11.70
CA HIS A 75 -13.76 7.89 -12.87
C HIS A 75 -14.80 6.83 -13.26
N VAL A 76 -16.07 7.22 -13.22
CA VAL A 76 -17.19 6.36 -13.61
C VAL A 76 -18.08 7.09 -14.61
N ASN A 77 -18.73 6.32 -15.48
CA ASN A 77 -19.73 6.84 -16.42
C ASN A 77 -21.12 6.49 -15.91
N CYS A 78 -22.02 7.48 -15.88
CA CYS A 78 -23.41 7.26 -15.54
C CYS A 78 -24.09 6.35 -16.60
N PRO A 79 -24.70 5.21 -16.24
CA PRO A 79 -25.33 4.33 -17.23
C PRO A 79 -26.59 4.93 -17.87
N PHE A 80 -27.15 6.00 -17.30
CA PHE A 80 -28.39 6.63 -17.80
C PHE A 80 -28.13 7.81 -18.75
N CYS A 81 -27.10 8.61 -18.50
CA CYS A 81 -26.80 9.80 -19.31
C CYS A 81 -25.40 9.80 -19.93
N SER A 82 -24.58 8.78 -19.66
CA SER A 82 -23.18 8.65 -20.12
C SER A 82 -22.21 9.73 -19.64
N GLU A 83 -22.66 10.67 -18.80
CA GLU A 83 -21.81 11.70 -18.22
C GLU A 83 -20.72 11.07 -17.33
N ALA A 84 -19.48 11.54 -17.49
CA ALA A 84 -18.35 11.11 -16.70
C ALA A 84 -18.26 11.93 -15.40
N PHE A 85 -18.10 11.27 -14.27
CA PHE A 85 -17.94 11.93 -12.98
C PHE A 85 -16.96 11.18 -12.07
N GLU A 86 -16.44 11.88 -11.07
CA GLU A 86 -15.55 11.31 -10.06
C GLU A 86 -16.34 10.93 -8.81
N VAL A 87 -16.21 9.67 -8.39
CA VAL A 87 -16.79 9.18 -7.14
C VAL A 87 -15.68 8.94 -6.15
N GLU A 88 -15.77 9.59 -5.00
CA GLU A 88 -14.94 9.28 -3.84
C GLU A 88 -15.52 8.03 -3.15
N THR A 89 -14.82 6.92 -3.23
CA THR A 89 -15.25 5.69 -2.53
C THR A 89 -14.93 5.83 -1.06
N ALA A 90 -15.92 5.60 -0.18
CA ALA A 90 -15.69 5.56 1.25
C ALA A 90 -14.62 4.51 1.59
N SER A 91 -13.66 4.90 2.43
CA SER A 91 -12.70 3.96 3.00
C SER A 91 -13.46 2.96 3.88
N LEU A 92 -13.37 1.66 3.58
CA LEU A 92 -13.89 0.60 4.45
C LEU A 92 -13.01 0.54 5.71
N GLY A 93 -13.29 1.43 6.65
CA GLY A 93 -12.58 1.55 7.92
C GLY A 93 -13.41 2.39 8.89
N GLY A 94 -14.49 1.80 9.37
CA GLY A 94 -15.23 2.23 10.56
C GLY A 94 -14.84 1.38 11.76
#